data_AF-A0A8W8L1S7-F1
#
_entry.id   AF-A0A8W8L1S7-F1
#
_cell.length_a   1.000
_cell.length_b   1.000
_cell.length_c   1.000
_cell.angle_alpha   90.00
_cell.angle_beta   90.00
_cell.angle_gamma   90.00
#
_symmetry.space_group_name_H-M   'P 1'
#
loop_
_entity.id
_entity.type
_entity.pdbx_description
1 polymer ?
#
loop_
_entity_poly.entity_id
_entity_poly.type
_entity_poly.pdbx_seq_one_letter_code
_entity_poly.pdbx_strand_id
1 'polypeptide(L)'
;MGLIAEVLLLVTAVAIAGTVQSQNSNVERQNRSGNELVFYLMEQLYDMKPKIETMKTKIKDMEFYIAAQKKQIEALQNRESGVVVKYANPPPSWPYIQSVKFKSHFEERPTVTYGLYFLDSDRSTNLRVITEITDVTKTGFRMKLTSYDDSKLYGAKINWMACGK
;
A
#
# COMPACT_ATOMS: atom_id res chain seq x y z
N MET A 1 -6.83 31.98 -13.97
CA MET A 1 -7.70 33.04 -14.53
C MET A 1 -8.66 32.37 -15.51
N GLY A 2 -9.67 31.57 -15.17
CA GLY A 2 -10.33 31.18 -13.93
C GLY A 2 -11.83 31.28 -14.20
N LEU A 3 -12.48 30.18 -14.63
CA LEU A 3 -13.90 30.05 -15.06
C LEU A 3 -14.90 30.92 -14.26
N ILE A 4 -14.60 31.17 -12.99
CA ILE A 4 -15.35 32.05 -12.07
C ILE A 4 -15.41 33.51 -12.56
N ALA A 5 -14.31 34.05 -13.10
CA ALA A 5 -14.26 35.42 -13.62
C ALA A 5 -15.13 35.58 -14.87
N GLU A 6 -15.17 34.55 -15.75
CA GLU A 6 -16.01 34.55 -16.96
C GLU A 6 -17.50 34.46 -16.62
N VAL A 7 -17.88 33.62 -15.65
CA VAL A 7 -19.27 33.51 -15.18
C VAL A 7 -19.72 34.81 -14.50
N LEU A 8 -18.86 35.43 -13.68
CA LEU A 8 -19.19 36.71 -13.05
C LEU A 8 -19.39 37.82 -14.10
N LEU A 9 -18.54 37.85 -15.13
CA LEU A 9 -18.66 38.77 -16.28
C LEU A 9 -19.98 38.58 -17.03
N LEU A 10 -20.36 37.33 -17.30
CA LEU A 10 -21.62 36.99 -17.97
C LEU A 10 -22.83 37.42 -17.15
N VAL A 11 -22.82 37.20 -15.84
CA VAL A 11 -23.90 37.64 -14.94
C VAL A 11 -24.01 39.17 -14.91
N THR A 12 -22.89 39.89 -14.81
CA THR A 12 -22.91 41.36 -14.84
C THR A 12 -23.41 41.91 -16.18
N ALA A 13 -23.07 41.26 -17.29
CA ALA A 13 -23.54 41.67 -18.62
C ALA A 13 -25.07 41.52 -18.78
N VAL A 14 -25.65 40.45 -18.22
CA VAL A 14 -27.10 40.23 -18.23
C VAL A 14 -27.83 41.26 -17.35
N ALA A 15 -27.26 41.62 -16.19
CA ALA A 15 -27.81 42.66 -15.32
C ALA A 15 -27.83 44.04 -15.98
N ILE A 16 -26.77 44.40 -16.73
CA ILE A 16 -26.69 45.68 -17.44
C ILE A 16 -27.71 45.74 -18.59
N ALA A 17 -27.85 44.66 -19.38
CA ALA A 17 -28.83 44.58 -20.46
C ALA A 17 -30.28 44.80 -19.98
N GLY A 18 -30.61 44.32 -18.78
CA GLY A 18 -31.93 44.53 -18.15
C GLY A 18 -32.24 45.98 -17.77
N THR A 19 -31.22 46.82 -17.52
CA THR A 19 -31.42 48.24 -17.16
C THR A 19 -31.70 49.16 -18.35
N VAL A 20 -31.32 48.76 -19.57
CA VAL A 20 -31.43 49.60 -20.78
C VAL A 20 -32.81 49.52 -21.45
N GLN A 21 -33.66 48.54 -21.11
CA GLN A 21 -34.95 48.27 -21.78
C GLN A 21 -36.20 48.71 -21.00
N SER A 22 -36.10 49.70 -20.10
CA SER A 22 -37.26 50.25 -19.38
C SER A 22 -38.11 51.15 -20.28
N GLN A 23 -39.19 50.61 -20.89
CA GLN A 23 -40.52 51.26 -21.11
C GLN A 23 -41.54 50.20 -21.62
N ASN A 24 -41.97 49.22 -20.80
CA ASN A 24 -43.20 48.43 -21.04
C ASN A 24 -43.60 47.60 -19.80
N SER A 25 -44.88 47.57 -19.42
CA SER A 25 -45.36 46.93 -18.17
C SER A 25 -45.31 45.38 -18.19
N ASN A 26 -45.31 44.74 -19.37
CA ASN A 26 -45.03 43.31 -19.51
C ASN A 26 -43.54 42.98 -19.33
N VAL A 27 -42.64 43.93 -19.62
CA VAL A 27 -41.18 43.80 -19.43
C VAL A 27 -40.83 43.87 -17.94
N GLU A 28 -41.55 44.65 -17.13
CA GLU A 28 -41.32 44.72 -15.68
C GLU A 28 -41.63 43.40 -14.94
N ARG A 29 -42.70 42.69 -15.31
CA ARG A 29 -43.04 41.38 -14.70
C ARG A 29 -42.04 40.30 -15.08
N GLN A 30 -41.59 40.27 -16.34
CA GLN A 30 -40.52 39.37 -16.78
C GLN A 30 -39.17 39.72 -16.13
N ASN A 31 -38.83 41.00 -15.99
CA ASN A 31 -37.61 41.45 -15.29
C ASN A 31 -37.62 41.12 -13.79
N ARG A 32 -38.77 41.24 -13.12
CA ARG A 32 -38.91 40.89 -11.70
C ARG A 32 -38.73 39.39 -11.46
N SER A 33 -39.32 38.57 -12.34
CA SER A 33 -39.13 37.11 -12.37
C SER A 33 -37.67 36.71 -12.64
N GLY A 34 -37.02 37.37 -13.63
CA GLY A 34 -35.62 37.16 -13.93
C GLY A 34 -34.69 37.51 -12.75
N ASN A 35 -34.99 38.60 -12.03
CA ASN A 35 -34.21 39.02 -10.87
C ASN A 35 -34.32 38.05 -9.68
N GLU A 36 -35.50 37.49 -9.40
CA GLU A 36 -35.64 36.47 -8.35
C GLU A 36 -34.91 35.17 -8.71
N LEU A 37 -34.95 34.78 -9.99
CA LEU A 37 -34.20 33.62 -10.48
C LEU A 37 -32.69 33.82 -10.27
N VAL A 38 -32.15 35.01 -10.59
CA VAL A 38 -30.74 35.36 -10.37
C VAL A 38 -30.39 35.33 -8.89
N PHE A 39 -31.24 35.85 -8.01
CA PHE A 39 -31.01 35.85 -6.56
C PHE A 39 -30.95 34.42 -6.01
N TYR A 40 -31.89 33.57 -6.44
CA TYR A 40 -31.93 32.15 -6.07
C TYR A 40 -30.69 31.38 -6.54
N LEU A 41 -30.24 31.61 -7.79
CA LEU A 41 -29.02 30.99 -8.30
C LEU A 41 -27.76 31.46 -7.53
N MET A 42 -27.71 32.72 -7.11
CA MET A 42 -26.59 33.27 -6.35
C MET A 42 -26.48 32.65 -4.96
N GLU A 43 -27.60 32.44 -4.27
CA GLU A 43 -27.61 31.75 -2.97
C GLU A 43 -27.13 30.29 -3.12
N GLN A 44 -27.61 29.56 -4.13
CA GLN A 44 -27.15 28.20 -4.39
C GLN A 44 -25.65 28.13 -4.69
N LEU A 45 -25.12 29.08 -5.48
CA LEU A 45 -23.68 29.17 -5.75
C LEU A 45 -22.87 29.45 -4.48
N TYR A 46 -23.38 30.30 -3.60
CA TYR A 46 -22.74 30.63 -2.33
C TYR A 46 -22.61 29.38 -1.44
N ASP A 47 -23.66 28.57 -1.34
CA ASP A 47 -23.69 27.34 -0.55
C ASP A 47 -22.85 26.19 -1.14
N MET A 48 -22.68 26.16 -2.47
CA MET A 48 -21.88 25.12 -3.13
C MET A 48 -20.38 25.38 -3.04
N LYS A 49 -19.94 26.64 -3.01
CA LYS A 49 -18.52 27.02 -2.97
C LYS A 49 -17.75 26.37 -1.81
N PRO A 50 -18.19 26.42 -0.54
CA PRO A 50 -17.45 25.78 0.56
C PRO A 50 -17.45 24.25 0.45
N LYS A 51 -18.50 23.65 -0.13
CA LYS A 51 -18.56 22.20 -0.37
C LYS A 51 -17.53 21.77 -1.41
N ILE A 52 -17.36 22.54 -2.48
CA ILE A 52 -16.32 22.31 -3.50
C ILE A 52 -14.93 22.40 -2.86
N GLU A 53 -14.67 23.41 -2.04
CA GLU A 53 -13.37 23.52 -1.35
C GLU A 53 -13.14 22.36 -0.37
N THR A 54 -14.18 21.96 0.37
CA THR A 54 -14.12 20.79 1.24
C THR A 54 -13.80 19.52 0.45
N MET A 55 -14.42 19.32 -0.72
CA MET A 55 -14.14 18.18 -1.58
C MET A 55 -12.71 18.21 -2.13
N LYS A 56 -12.20 19.37 -2.55
CA LYS A 56 -10.81 19.52 -2.99
C LYS A 56 -9.81 19.12 -1.90
N THR A 57 -10.06 19.55 -0.66
CA THR A 57 -9.21 19.16 0.48
C THR A 57 -9.27 17.66 0.70
N LYS A 58 -10.46 17.06 0.72
CA LYS A 58 -10.62 15.60 0.86
C LYS A 58 -9.91 14.83 -0.26
N ILE A 59 -9.93 15.33 -1.50
CA ILE A 59 -9.21 14.70 -2.63
C ILE A 59 -7.71 14.72 -2.37
N LYS A 60 -7.15 15.86 -1.96
CA LYS A 60 -5.72 15.96 -1.62
C LYS A 60 -5.34 15.03 -0.47
N ASP A 61 -6.19 14.93 0.56
CA ASP A 61 -5.96 14.02 1.68
C ASP A 61 -6.00 12.56 1.21
N MET A 62 -6.96 12.19 0.37
CA MET A 62 -7.05 10.84 -0.20
C MET A 62 -5.82 10.51 -1.06
N GLU A 63 -5.36 11.45 -1.90
CA GLU A 63 -4.13 11.29 -2.69
C GLU A 63 -2.92 11.02 -1.79
N PHE A 64 -2.81 11.75 -0.67
CA PHE A 64 -1.78 11.52 0.32
C PHE A 64 -1.86 10.12 0.96
N TYR A 65 -3.06 9.70 1.37
CA TYR A 65 -3.25 8.37 1.96
C TYR A 65 -2.95 7.24 0.95
N ILE A 66 -3.35 7.38 -0.31
CA ILE A 66 -3.06 6.40 -1.36
C ILE A 66 -1.55 6.28 -1.57
N ALA A 67 -0.82 7.39 -1.63
CA ALA A 67 0.64 7.37 -1.78
C ALA A 67 1.33 6.67 -0.60
N ALA A 68 0.87 6.94 0.63
CA ALA A 68 1.40 6.29 1.83
C ALA A 68 1.12 4.78 1.84
N GLN A 69 -0.10 4.36 1.49
CA GLN A 69 -0.47 2.94 1.40
C GLN A 69 0.33 2.21 0.32
N LYS A 70 0.51 2.83 -0.86
CA LYS A 70 1.32 2.26 -1.93
C LYS A 70 2.74 1.96 -1.46
N LYS A 71 3.37 2.92 -0.78
CA LYS A 71 4.72 2.75 -0.19
C LYS A 71 4.77 1.61 0.82
N GLN A 72 3.73 1.43 1.64
CA GLN A 72 3.66 0.30 2.57
C GLN A 72 3.51 -1.04 1.86
N ILE A 73 2.70 -1.12 0.80
CA ILE A 73 2.52 -2.34 0.00
C ILE A 73 3.84 -2.75 -0.65
N GLU A 74 4.58 -1.80 -1.24
CA GLU A 74 5.90 -2.04 -1.83
C GLU A 74 6.88 -2.60 -0.79
N ALA A 75 6.89 -2.03 0.42
CA ALA A 75 7.74 -2.52 1.52
C ALA A 75 7.35 -3.92 2.01
N LEU A 76 6.06 -4.26 1.99
CA LEU A 76 5.55 -5.60 2.36
C LEU A 76 5.85 -6.63 1.28
N GLN A 77 5.74 -6.27 0.00
CA GLN A 77 6.10 -7.13 -1.12
C GLN A 77 7.60 -7.46 -1.14
N ASN A 78 8.43 -6.60 -0.56
CA ASN A 78 9.88 -6.78 -0.49
C ASN A 78 10.33 -7.64 0.71
N ARG A 79 9.43 -8.42 1.30
CA ARG A 79 9.74 -9.34 2.41
C ARG A 79 9.06 -10.68 2.18
N GLU A 80 9.78 -11.75 2.45
CA GLU A 80 9.23 -13.11 2.44
C GLU A 80 9.73 -13.88 3.66
N SER A 81 8.93 -14.81 4.16
CA SER A 81 9.32 -15.68 5.26
C SER A 81 8.74 -17.07 5.10
N GLY A 82 9.38 -18.06 5.72
CA GLY A 82 8.90 -19.43 5.71
C GLY A 82 9.60 -20.29 6.75
N VAL A 83 9.30 -21.59 6.67
CA VAL A 83 9.82 -22.60 7.60
C VAL A 83 10.50 -23.72 6.82
N VAL A 84 11.55 -24.29 7.40
CA VAL A 84 12.15 -25.54 6.94
C VAL A 84 12.14 -26.50 8.12
N VAL A 85 11.60 -27.70 7.89
CA VAL A 85 11.34 -28.71 8.92
C VAL A 85 11.97 -30.02 8.50
N LYS A 86 12.84 -30.57 9.34
CA LYS A 86 13.29 -31.95 9.21
C LYS A 86 13.15 -32.66 10.54
N TYR A 87 12.36 -33.73 10.56
CA TYR A 87 12.15 -34.58 11.73
C TYR A 87 11.86 -36.01 11.25
N ALA A 88 12.43 -37.01 11.92
CA ALA A 88 12.10 -38.41 11.71
C ALA A 88 12.46 -39.27 12.94
N ASN A 89 11.77 -40.40 13.09
CA ASN A 89 12.13 -41.47 14.00
C ASN A 89 12.08 -42.81 13.22
N PRO A 90 13.19 -43.52 12.97
CA PRO A 90 14.57 -43.25 13.46
C PRO A 90 15.18 -41.94 12.93
N PRO A 91 16.31 -41.46 13.50
CA PRO A 91 16.95 -40.22 13.07
C PRO A 91 17.17 -40.17 11.55
N PRO A 92 16.89 -39.03 10.89
CA PRO A 92 17.12 -38.91 9.46
C PRO A 92 18.62 -38.86 9.14
N SER A 93 18.95 -39.12 7.88
CA SER A 93 20.31 -38.88 7.37
C SER A 93 20.60 -37.37 7.32
N TRP A 94 21.76 -36.99 7.85
CA TRP A 94 22.30 -35.62 7.84
C TRP A 94 23.54 -35.59 6.93
N PRO A 95 23.82 -34.47 6.23
CA PRO A 95 23.08 -33.20 6.22
C PRO A 95 21.76 -33.29 5.45
N TYR A 96 20.74 -32.56 5.92
CA TYR A 96 19.53 -32.29 5.16
C TYR A 96 19.71 -30.98 4.38
N ILE A 97 19.58 -31.06 3.06
CA ILE A 97 19.73 -29.92 2.17
C ILE A 97 18.39 -29.65 1.48
N GLN A 98 17.94 -28.41 1.50
CA GLN A 98 16.73 -27.98 0.82
C GLN A 98 16.99 -26.72 0.00
N SER A 99 16.55 -26.71 -1.26
CA SER A 99 16.45 -25.48 -2.05
C SER A 99 15.11 -24.83 -1.77
N VAL A 100 15.13 -23.62 -1.21
CA VAL A 100 13.94 -22.82 -0.92
C VAL A 100 13.77 -21.81 -2.04
N LYS A 101 12.58 -21.78 -2.65
CA LYS A 101 12.22 -20.78 -3.66
C LYS A 101 11.35 -19.70 -3.03
N PHE A 102 11.64 -18.46 -3.37
CA PHE A 102 10.77 -17.34 -3.04
C PHE A 102 9.51 -17.39 -3.91
N LYS A 103 8.38 -16.95 -3.36
CA LYS A 103 7.10 -16.84 -4.07
C LYS A 103 7.19 -15.81 -5.20
N SER A 104 7.88 -14.70 -4.94
CA SER A 104 8.18 -13.66 -5.91
C SER A 104 9.68 -13.44 -5.99
N HIS A 105 10.18 -13.09 -7.18
CA HIS A 105 11.58 -12.71 -7.30
C HIS A 105 11.80 -11.34 -6.65
N PHE A 106 12.95 -11.17 -6.02
CA PHE A 106 13.41 -9.88 -5.55
C PHE A 106 14.12 -9.13 -6.68
N GLU A 107 14.06 -7.80 -6.67
CA GLU A 107 14.79 -6.96 -7.64
C GLU A 107 16.31 -7.13 -7.50
N GLU A 108 16.79 -7.28 -6.27
CA GLU A 108 18.18 -7.55 -5.91
C GLU A 108 18.32 -8.80 -5.04
N ARG A 109 19.55 -9.26 -4.79
CA ARG A 109 19.79 -10.34 -3.83
C ARG A 109 19.31 -9.89 -2.44
N PRO A 110 18.32 -10.56 -1.82
CA PRO A 110 17.86 -10.18 -0.50
C PRO A 110 18.86 -10.58 0.59
N THR A 111 18.74 -9.97 1.76
CA THR A 111 19.38 -10.46 2.98
C THR A 111 18.48 -11.52 3.61
N VAL A 112 19.01 -12.70 3.88
CA VAL A 112 18.26 -13.80 4.52
C VAL A 112 18.75 -14.01 5.93
N THR A 113 17.83 -13.93 6.90
CA THR A 113 18.06 -14.30 8.29
C THR A 113 17.30 -15.57 8.63
N TYR A 114 17.78 -16.32 9.61
CA TYR A 114 17.11 -17.52 10.09
C TYR A 114 17.32 -17.72 11.58
N GLY A 115 16.45 -18.52 12.18
CA GLY A 115 16.55 -18.95 13.56
C GLY A 115 16.04 -20.37 13.75
N LEU A 116 16.76 -21.16 14.55
CA LEU A 116 16.30 -22.46 15.04
C LEU A 116 15.20 -22.22 16.09
N TYR A 117 14.05 -22.90 15.94
CA TYR A 117 12.94 -22.82 16.89
C TYR A 117 12.50 -24.18 17.43
N PHE A 118 13.09 -25.27 16.95
CA PHE A 118 12.86 -26.62 17.43
C PHE A 118 14.12 -27.46 17.25
N LEU A 119 14.46 -28.24 18.27
CA LEU A 119 15.53 -29.23 18.26
C LEU A 119 15.06 -30.46 19.05
N ASP A 120 15.28 -31.64 18.46
CA ASP A 120 15.10 -32.93 19.12
C ASP A 120 16.37 -33.75 18.89
N SER A 121 17.10 -34.01 19.97
CA SER A 121 18.43 -34.63 19.96
C SER A 121 18.53 -35.66 21.07
N ASP A 122 19.29 -36.72 20.81
CA ASP A 122 19.53 -37.78 21.78
C ASP A 122 20.26 -37.25 23.02
N ARG A 123 19.71 -37.56 24.19
CA ARG A 123 20.24 -37.15 25.50
C ARG A 123 21.60 -37.78 25.87
N SER A 124 22.02 -38.84 25.17
CA SER A 124 23.24 -39.60 25.45
C SER A 124 24.49 -39.00 24.80
N THR A 125 24.33 -37.99 23.94
CA THR A 125 25.42 -37.34 23.20
C THR A 125 25.29 -35.82 23.32
N ASN A 126 26.36 -35.08 23.08
CA ASN A 126 26.29 -33.62 23.12
C ASN A 126 25.34 -33.07 22.05
N LEU A 127 24.72 -31.92 22.31
CA LEU A 127 23.92 -31.21 21.32
C LEU A 127 24.84 -30.35 20.44
N ARG A 128 25.02 -30.74 19.19
CA ARG A 128 25.79 -29.97 18.21
C ARG A 128 25.06 -29.91 16.88
N VAL A 129 24.65 -28.71 16.47
CA VAL A 129 23.84 -28.48 15.27
C VAL A 129 24.43 -27.31 14.48
N ILE A 130 24.49 -27.47 13.16
CA ILE A 130 24.88 -26.44 12.21
C ILE A 130 23.72 -26.22 11.25
N THR A 131 23.34 -24.95 11.12
CA THR A 131 22.43 -24.47 10.07
C THR A 131 23.20 -23.49 9.22
N GLU A 132 23.17 -23.66 7.90
CA GLU A 132 23.80 -22.76 6.95
C GLU A 132 22.83 -22.37 5.83
N ILE A 133 22.85 -21.09 5.47
CA ILE A 133 22.24 -20.58 4.25
C ILE A 133 23.35 -20.27 3.25
N THR A 134 23.27 -20.89 2.08
CA THR A 134 24.18 -20.64 0.96
C THR A 134 23.39 -20.27 -0.29
N ASP A 135 24.10 -19.81 -1.32
CA ASP A 135 23.55 -19.60 -2.67
C ASP A 135 22.30 -18.71 -2.70
N VAL A 136 22.29 -17.63 -1.92
CA VAL A 136 21.21 -16.65 -1.95
C VAL A 136 21.21 -15.94 -3.30
N THR A 137 20.08 -16.06 -4.01
CA THR A 137 19.81 -15.43 -5.30
C THR A 137 18.52 -14.60 -5.20
N LYS A 138 18.13 -13.96 -6.31
CA LYS A 138 16.86 -13.22 -6.40
C LYS A 138 15.62 -14.11 -6.28
N THR A 139 15.76 -15.42 -6.49
CA THR A 139 14.63 -16.36 -6.61
C THR A 139 14.61 -17.43 -5.51
N GLY A 140 15.64 -17.49 -4.66
CA GLY A 140 15.72 -18.46 -3.59
C GLY A 140 17.10 -18.60 -2.99
N PHE A 141 17.26 -19.58 -2.12
CA PHE A 141 18.51 -19.92 -1.45
C PHE A 141 18.59 -21.43 -1.17
N ARG A 142 19.76 -21.91 -0.76
CA ARG A 142 19.97 -23.28 -0.28
C ARG A 142 20.13 -23.28 1.24
N MET A 143 19.37 -24.14 1.91
CA MET A 143 19.45 -24.39 3.34
C MET A 143 20.14 -25.73 3.59
N LYS A 144 21.10 -25.76 4.53
CA LYS A 144 21.69 -26.99 5.07
C LYS A 144 21.42 -27.05 6.57
N LEU A 145 20.85 -28.15 7.03
CA LEU A 145 20.75 -28.52 8.44
C LEU A 145 21.61 -29.77 8.67
N THR A 146 22.43 -29.79 9.71
CA THR A 146 23.29 -30.95 10.03
C THR A 146 23.71 -30.97 11.50
N SER A 147 24.17 -32.12 11.97
CA SER A 147 24.92 -32.27 13.23
C SER A 147 26.34 -32.72 12.92
N TYR A 148 27.22 -32.71 13.91
CA TYR A 148 28.60 -33.18 13.74
C TYR A 148 29.06 -33.98 14.95
N ASP A 149 30.17 -34.70 14.77
CA ASP A 149 30.73 -35.62 15.76
C ASP A 149 29.71 -36.73 16.13
N ASP A 150 29.59 -37.09 17.39
CA ASP A 150 28.68 -38.12 17.89
C ASP A 150 27.22 -37.68 18.08
N SER A 151 26.90 -36.41 17.82
CA SER A 151 25.57 -35.83 18.04
C SER A 151 24.48 -36.48 17.19
N LYS A 152 23.50 -37.11 17.84
CA LYS A 152 22.32 -37.69 17.17
C LYS A 152 21.14 -36.73 17.20
N LEU A 153 20.73 -36.28 16.02
CA LEU A 153 19.64 -35.32 15.85
C LEU A 153 18.44 -36.01 15.20
N TYR A 154 17.30 -36.06 15.90
CA TYR A 154 16.03 -36.58 15.41
C TYR A 154 15.27 -35.55 14.58
N GLY A 155 15.41 -34.26 14.95
CA GLY A 155 14.87 -33.19 14.12
C GLY A 155 15.34 -31.80 14.50
N ALA A 156 15.27 -30.92 13.50
CA ALA A 156 15.50 -29.49 13.62
C ALA A 156 14.49 -28.73 12.74
N LYS A 157 14.02 -27.59 13.24
CA LYS A 157 13.17 -26.68 12.48
C LYS A 157 13.70 -25.27 12.57
N ILE A 158 13.63 -24.57 11.45
CA ILE A 158 14.04 -23.17 11.34
C ILE A 158 12.93 -22.33 10.74
N ASN A 159 12.88 -21.08 11.19
CA ASN A 159 12.18 -20.01 10.50
C ASN A 159 13.22 -19.20 9.73
N TRP A 160 12.86 -18.69 8.57
CA TRP A 160 13.69 -17.78 7.79
C TRP A 160 12.89 -16.57 7.34
N MET A 161 13.59 -15.46 7.15
CA MET A 161 13.05 -14.21 6.58
C MET A 161 14.03 -13.68 5.55
N ALA A 162 13.54 -13.34 4.37
CA ALA A 162 14.25 -12.66 3.31
C ALA A 162 13.74 -11.23 3.20
N CYS A 163 14.63 -10.25 3.27
CA CYS A 163 14.33 -8.84 3.08
C CYS A 163 15.12 -8.32 1.89
N GLY A 164 14.43 -7.80 0.87
CA GLY A 164 15.08 -7.02 -0.16
C GLY A 164 15.51 -5.65 0.36
N LYS A 165 16.29 -4.94 -0.46
CA LYS A 165 16.69 -3.56 -0.17
C LYS A 165 15.59 -2.57 -0.54
#